data_AF-A0A8E0FMK7-F1
#
_entry.id   AF-A0A8E0FMK7-F1
#
_cell.length_a   1.000
_cell.length_b   1.000
_cell.length_c   1.000
_cell.angle_alpha   90.00
_cell.angle_beta   90.00
_cell.angle_gamma   90.00
#
_symmetry.space_group_name_H-M   'P 1'
#
loop_
_entity.id
_entity.type
_entity.pdbx_description
1 polymer ?
#
loop_
_entity_poly.entity_id
_entity_poly.type
_entity_poly.pdbx_seq_one_letter_code
_entity_poly.pdbx_strand_id
1 'polypeptide(L)'
;MTTQVRKNVMDMFIDGARRGFTIATTNLLPNVVMAFVIIQALKITGLLDWVGHICEPVMALWGLPGEAATVLLAALMSMGGAVGVAASLATAGALTGHDVTVLLPAMYLMGNPVQNVGRCLGTAEVNAKYYPHIITVCVINALLSIWVMQLIV
;
A
#
# COMPACT_ATOMS: atom_id res chain seq x y z
N MET A 1 -30.27 -30.46 -4.79
CA MET A 1 -28.82 -30.71 -5.00
C MET A 1 -28.39 -29.97 -6.25
N THR A 2 -27.70 -28.84 -6.12
CA THR A 2 -27.06 -28.19 -7.28
C THR A 2 -25.74 -28.91 -7.55
N THR A 3 -25.70 -29.64 -8.66
CA THR A 3 -24.54 -30.38 -9.13
C THR A 3 -23.42 -29.38 -9.43
N GLN A 4 -22.42 -29.29 -8.54
CA GLN A 4 -21.19 -28.52 -8.79
C GLN A 4 -20.44 -29.20 -9.93
N VAL A 5 -20.60 -28.69 -11.15
CA VAL A 5 -19.76 -29.07 -12.29
C VAL A 5 -18.33 -28.71 -11.90
N ARG A 6 -17.47 -29.73 -11.76
CA ARG A 6 -16.07 -29.57 -11.37
C ARG A 6 -15.38 -28.75 -12.45
N LYS A 7 -15.24 -27.44 -12.22
CA LYS A 7 -14.63 -26.52 -13.18
C LYS A 7 -13.23 -27.00 -13.50
N ASN A 8 -12.91 -27.05 -14.79
CA ASN A 8 -11.59 -27.46 -15.21
C ASN A 8 -10.57 -26.36 -14.85
N VAL A 9 -9.29 -26.70 -14.75
CA VAL A 9 -8.23 -25.74 -14.34
C VAL A 9 -8.23 -24.51 -15.26
N MET A 10 -8.49 -24.70 -16.55
CA MET A 10 -8.62 -23.61 -17.53
C MET A 10 -9.82 -22.71 -17.27
N ASP A 11 -10.98 -23.27 -16.90
CA ASP A 11 -12.18 -22.47 -16.60
C ASP A 11 -11.98 -21.64 -15.33
N MET A 12 -11.34 -22.23 -14.32
CA MET A 12 -10.98 -21.50 -13.10
C MET A 12 -10.00 -20.34 -13.38
N PHE A 13 -9.03 -20.56 -14.28
CA PHE A 13 -8.10 -19.52 -14.70
C PHE A 13 -8.81 -18.37 -15.43
N ILE A 14 -9.66 -18.69 -16.42
CA ILE A 14 -10.41 -17.67 -17.18
C ILE A 14 -11.36 -16.89 -16.28
N ASP A 15 -12.07 -17.57 -15.37
CA ASP A 15 -12.94 -16.91 -14.39
C ASP A 15 -12.14 -16.00 -13.45
N GLY A 16 -10.97 -16.45 -13.00
CA GLY A 16 -10.05 -15.65 -12.20
C GLY A 16 -9.58 -14.41 -12.95
N ALA A 17 -9.16 -14.56 -14.20
CA ALA A 17 -8.73 -13.45 -15.05
C ALA A 17 -9.86 -12.43 -15.28
N ARG A 18 -11.08 -12.91 -15.55
CA ARG A 18 -12.24 -12.04 -15.78
C ARG A 18 -12.60 -11.26 -14.51
N ARG A 19 -12.60 -11.93 -13.34
CA ARG A 19 -12.79 -11.27 -12.04
C ARG A 19 -11.70 -10.25 -11.73
N GLY A 20 -10.44 -10.61 -11.99
CA GLY A 20 -9.30 -9.71 -11.82
C GLY A 20 -9.42 -8.45 -12.68
N PHE A 21 -9.78 -8.61 -13.96
CA PHE A 21 -10.02 -7.50 -14.88
C PHE A 21 -11.17 -6.60 -14.41
N THR A 22 -12.27 -7.19 -13.94
CA THR A 22 -13.37 -6.41 -13.36
C THR A 22 -12.89 -5.62 -12.13
N ILE A 23 -12.17 -6.24 -11.19
CA ILE A 23 -11.66 -5.53 -10.00
C ILE A 23 -10.72 -4.39 -10.39
N ALA A 24 -9.82 -4.63 -11.35
CA ALA A 24 -8.89 -3.64 -11.85
C ALA A 24 -9.62 -2.42 -12.43
N THR A 25 -10.66 -2.64 -13.23
CA THR A 25 -11.39 -1.58 -13.94
C THR A 25 -12.42 -0.87 -13.09
N THR A 26 -13.14 -1.58 -12.21
CA THR A 26 -14.25 -1.00 -11.46
C THR A 26 -13.84 -0.41 -10.12
N ASN A 27 -12.73 -0.86 -9.54
CA ASN A 27 -12.28 -0.40 -8.22
C ASN A 27 -10.87 0.19 -8.26
N LEU A 28 -9.91 -0.55 -8.82
CA LEU A 28 -8.49 -0.19 -8.70
C LEU A 28 -8.16 1.08 -9.50
N LEU A 29 -8.52 1.11 -10.79
CA LEU A 29 -8.27 2.24 -11.68
C LEU A 29 -8.97 3.54 -11.21
N PRO A 30 -10.30 3.56 -10.93
CA PRO A 30 -10.96 4.78 -10.50
C PRO A 30 -10.40 5.34 -9.19
N ASN A 31 -10.06 4.47 -8.22
CA ASN A 31 -9.48 4.90 -6.95
C ASN A 31 -8.07 5.48 -7.14
N VAL A 32 -7.26 4.89 -8.03
CA VAL A 32 -5.93 5.44 -8.37
C VAL A 32 -6.06 6.80 -9.05
N VAL A 33 -6.99 6.94 -10.01
CA VAL A 33 -7.24 8.22 -10.69
C VAL A 33 -7.73 9.28 -9.69
N MET A 34 -8.66 8.94 -8.79
CA MET A 34 -9.12 9.85 -7.75
C MET A 34 -7.97 10.26 -6.82
N ALA A 35 -7.15 9.31 -6.36
CA ALA A 35 -5.98 9.60 -5.54
C ALA A 35 -5.00 10.53 -6.25
N PHE A 36 -4.75 10.31 -7.55
CA PHE A 36 -3.90 11.19 -8.37
C PHE A 36 -4.46 12.62 -8.44
N VAL A 37 -5.76 12.77 -8.67
CA VAL A 37 -6.41 14.09 -8.70
C VAL A 37 -6.31 14.79 -7.34
N ILE A 38 -6.52 14.07 -6.24
CA ILE A 38 -6.40 14.63 -4.88
C ILE A 38 -4.96 15.04 -4.60
N ILE A 39 -3.98 14.18 -4.87
CA ILE A 39 -2.55 14.47 -4.68
C ILE A 39 -2.15 15.69 -5.52
N GLN A 40 -2.60 15.77 -6.77
CA GLN A 40 -2.31 16.92 -7.62
C GLN A 40 -2.93 18.21 -7.04
N ALA A 41 -4.15 18.16 -6.50
CA ALA A 41 -4.76 19.30 -5.82
C ALA A 41 -3.99 19.68 -4.55
N LEU A 42 -3.58 18.70 -3.74
CA LEU A 42 -2.77 18.91 -2.54
C LEU A 42 -1.38 19.47 -2.84
N LYS A 43 -0.80 19.09 -3.99
CA LYS A 43 0.48 19.62 -4.46
C LYS A 43 0.34 21.07 -4.92
N ILE A 44 -0.68 21.37 -5.73
CA ILE A 44 -0.93 22.74 -6.22
C ILE A 44 -1.23 23.69 -5.04
N THR A 45 -1.89 23.19 -3.99
CA THR A 45 -2.16 23.97 -2.77
C THR A 45 -0.96 24.06 -1.81
N GLY A 46 0.14 23.34 -2.06
CA GLY A 46 1.32 23.30 -1.19
C GLY A 46 1.12 22.53 0.12
N LEU A 47 -0.03 21.87 0.30
CA LEU A 47 -0.30 21.11 1.52
C LEU A 47 0.57 19.86 1.62
N LEU A 48 0.89 19.24 0.48
CA LEU A 48 1.81 18.10 0.44
C LEU A 48 3.22 18.47 0.92
N ASP A 49 3.72 19.63 0.53
CA ASP A 49 5.04 20.12 0.97
C ASP A 49 5.02 20.42 2.47
N TRP A 50 3.89 20.94 2.98
CA TRP A 50 3.72 21.20 4.41
C TRP A 50 3.65 19.91 5.25
N VAL A 51 2.91 18.90 4.78
CA VAL A 51 2.90 17.55 5.38
C VAL A 51 4.27 16.90 5.28
N GLY A 52 4.94 17.07 4.14
CA GLY A 52 6.32 16.68 3.89
C GLY A 52 7.24 17.22 4.98
N HIS A 53 7.26 18.53 5.20
CA HIS A 53 8.10 19.18 6.22
C HIS A 53 7.85 18.69 7.66
N ILE A 54 6.60 18.38 8.02
CA ILE A 54 6.29 17.85 9.36
C ILE A 54 6.77 16.41 9.51
N CYS A 55 6.63 15.61 8.45
CA CYS A 55 7.06 14.21 8.43
C CYS A 55 8.55 14.05 8.12
N GLU A 56 9.21 15.10 7.61
CA GLU A 56 10.62 15.14 7.24
C GLU A 56 11.57 14.70 8.35
N PRO A 57 11.50 15.20 9.61
CA PRO A 57 12.42 14.75 10.66
C PRO A 57 12.28 13.27 11.00
N VAL A 58 11.08 12.70 10.81
CA VAL A 58 10.83 11.27 11.03
C VAL A 58 11.37 10.47 9.86
N MET A 59 11.02 10.83 8.62
CA MET A 59 11.44 10.12 7.41
C MET A 59 12.94 10.26 7.11
N ALA A 60 13.58 11.32 7.58
CA ALA A 60 15.03 11.52 7.49
C ALA A 60 15.82 10.41 8.19
N LEU A 61 15.29 9.79 9.25
CA LEU A 61 15.90 8.63 9.90
C LEU A 61 16.05 7.43 8.94
N TRP A 62 15.24 7.39 7.89
CA TRP A 62 15.22 6.37 6.86
C TRP A 62 15.78 6.84 5.52
N GLY A 63 16.39 8.04 5.46
CA GLY A 63 16.94 8.60 4.23
C GLY A 63 15.90 8.84 3.14
N LEU A 64 14.64 9.09 3.53
CA LEU A 64 13.52 9.29 2.62
C LEU A 64 12.93 10.71 2.76
N PRO A 65 12.36 11.26 1.69
CA PRO A 65 11.64 12.53 1.73
C PRO A 65 10.36 12.40 2.59
N GLY A 66 9.88 13.52 3.15
CA GLY A 66 8.73 13.51 4.08
C GLY A 66 7.44 12.96 3.46
N GLU A 67 7.26 13.13 2.16
CA GLU A 67 6.12 12.69 1.36
C GLU A 67 5.98 11.16 1.34
N ALA A 68 7.08 10.42 1.51
CA ALA A 68 7.07 8.96 1.61
C ALA A 68 6.27 8.46 2.82
N ALA A 69 6.06 9.28 3.86
CA ALA A 69 5.18 8.93 4.97
C ALA A 69 3.74 8.67 4.51
N THR A 70 3.25 9.40 3.50
CA THR A 70 1.90 9.22 2.96
C THR A 70 1.75 7.85 2.27
N VAL A 71 2.82 7.35 1.65
CA VAL A 71 2.86 6.01 1.05
C VAL A 71 2.79 4.93 2.13
N LEU A 72 3.55 5.08 3.23
CA LEU A 72 3.52 4.11 4.34
C LEU A 72 2.17 4.09 5.05
N LEU A 73 1.55 5.25 5.26
CA LEU A 73 0.19 5.36 5.81
C LEU A 73 -0.84 4.70 4.88
N ALA A 74 -0.74 4.96 3.57
CA ALA A 74 -1.58 4.30 2.59
C ALA A 74 -1.38 2.76 2.62
N ALA A 75 -0.15 2.27 2.78
CA ALA A 75 0.16 0.83 2.85
C ALA A 75 -0.43 0.16 4.10
N LEU A 76 -0.52 0.90 5.21
CA LEU A 76 -1.17 0.46 6.44
C LEU A 76 -2.67 0.20 6.25
N MET A 77 -3.30 0.95 5.35
CA MET A 77 -4.72 0.83 5.05
C MET A 77 -5.00 -0.07 3.85
N SER A 78 -4.21 0.00 2.78
CA SER A 78 -4.47 -0.64 1.49
C SER A 78 -3.22 -0.73 0.62
N MET A 79 -2.84 -1.93 0.22
CA MET A 79 -1.68 -2.15 -0.65
C MET A 79 -1.84 -1.48 -2.02
N GLY A 80 -3.00 -1.65 -2.68
CA GLY A 80 -3.27 -1.01 -3.97
C GLY A 80 -3.33 0.52 -3.88
N GLY A 81 -3.81 1.05 -2.75
CA GLY A 81 -3.79 2.48 -2.47
C GLY A 81 -2.37 3.02 -2.35
N ALA A 82 -1.50 2.33 -1.61
CA ALA A 82 -0.10 2.70 -1.45
C ALA A 82 0.65 2.77 -2.79
N VAL A 83 0.44 1.79 -3.67
CA VAL A 83 1.04 1.79 -5.02
C VAL A 83 0.56 2.98 -5.83
N GLY A 84 -0.74 3.30 -5.77
CA GLY A 84 -1.29 4.49 -6.42
C GLY A 84 -0.68 5.79 -5.90
N VAL A 85 -0.54 5.93 -4.58
CA VAL A 85 0.08 7.11 -3.93
C VAL A 85 1.56 7.23 -4.30
N ALA A 86 2.33 6.13 -4.21
CA ALA A 86 3.74 6.10 -4.58
C ALA A 86 3.94 6.48 -6.06
N ALA A 87 3.15 5.90 -6.97
CA ALA A 87 3.20 6.24 -8.39
C ALA A 87 2.84 7.72 -8.63
N SER A 88 1.83 8.24 -7.94
CA SER A 88 1.42 9.64 -8.07
C SER A 88 2.52 10.59 -7.61
N LEU A 89 3.15 10.34 -6.46
CA LEU A 89 4.25 11.17 -5.97
C LEU A 89 5.49 11.06 -6.84
N ALA A 90 5.78 9.87 -7.40
CA ALA A 90 6.87 9.68 -8.35
C ALA A 90 6.65 10.46 -9.65
N THR A 91 5.46 10.39 -10.24
CA THR A 91 5.11 11.16 -11.44
C THR A 91 5.07 12.67 -11.18
N ALA A 92 4.73 13.07 -9.96
CA ALA A 92 4.80 14.46 -9.54
C ALA A 92 6.24 14.93 -9.24
N GLY A 93 7.24 14.04 -9.26
CA GLY A 93 8.63 14.37 -8.91
C GLY A 93 8.88 14.61 -7.42
N ALA A 94 7.92 14.27 -6.55
CA ALA A 94 8.08 14.34 -5.10
C ALA A 94 8.81 13.10 -4.54
N LEU A 95 8.78 11.97 -5.26
CA LEU A 95 9.61 10.81 -5.00
C LEU A 95 10.52 10.54 -6.18
N THR A 96 11.77 10.20 -5.92
CA THR A 96 12.71 9.72 -6.93
C THR A 96 12.50 8.23 -7.22
N GLY A 97 13.07 7.73 -8.33
CA GLY A 97 13.05 6.29 -8.62
C GLY A 97 13.75 5.45 -7.54
N HIS A 98 14.76 6.03 -6.88
CA HIS A 98 15.41 5.46 -5.70
C HIS A 98 14.43 5.32 -4.54
N ASP A 99 13.73 6.40 -4.16
CA ASP A 99 12.79 6.39 -3.03
C ASP A 99 11.67 5.37 -3.21
N VAL A 100 11.13 5.27 -4.43
CA VAL A 100 10.09 4.28 -4.77
C VAL A 100 10.63 2.87 -4.64
N THR A 101 11.87 2.62 -5.06
CA THR A 101 12.51 1.30 -5.00
C THR A 101 12.74 0.88 -3.55
N VAL A 102 13.20 1.82 -2.72
CA VAL A 102 13.40 1.61 -1.28
C VAL A 102 12.08 1.36 -0.55
N LEU A 103 11.01 2.07 -0.92
CA LEU A 103 9.68 1.93 -0.33
C LEU A 103 8.96 0.64 -0.73
N LEU A 104 9.32 0.04 -1.86
CA LEU A 104 8.56 -1.06 -2.45
C LEU A 104 8.46 -2.28 -1.51
N PRO A 105 9.55 -2.81 -0.93
CA PRO A 105 9.43 -3.91 0.04
C PRO A 105 8.66 -3.51 1.30
N ALA A 106 8.82 -2.27 1.77
CA ALA A 106 8.12 -1.77 2.94
C ALA A 106 6.59 -1.77 2.73
N MET A 107 6.13 -1.35 1.56
CA MET A 107 4.71 -1.36 1.19
C MET A 107 4.12 -2.77 1.19
N TYR A 108 4.87 -3.75 0.65
CA TYR A 108 4.41 -5.14 0.58
C TYR A 108 4.49 -5.86 1.94
N LEU A 109 5.51 -5.58 2.75
CA LEU A 109 5.66 -6.12 4.10
C LEU A 109 4.66 -5.51 5.09
N MET A 110 4.25 -4.25 4.88
CA MET A 110 3.17 -3.64 5.65
C MET A 110 1.91 -4.50 5.53
N GLY A 111 1.56 -4.93 4.31
CA GLY A 111 0.53 -5.96 4.09
C GLY A 111 -0.85 -5.56 4.58
N ASN A 112 -1.27 -4.29 4.36
CA ASN A 112 -2.61 -3.76 4.64
C ASN A 112 -3.27 -4.29 5.93
N PRO A 113 -2.59 -4.19 7.08
CA PRO A 113 -2.91 -5.00 8.25
C PRO A 113 -4.25 -4.57 8.86
N VAL A 114 -4.65 -3.30 8.71
CA VAL A 114 -5.99 -2.81 9.13
C VAL A 114 -7.12 -3.54 8.40
N GLN A 115 -7.00 -3.76 7.09
CA GLN A 115 -7.98 -4.53 6.32
C GLN A 115 -7.96 -6.02 6.70
N ASN A 116 -6.77 -6.54 7.03
CA ASN A 116 -6.58 -7.96 7.36
C ASN A 116 -7.06 -8.31 8.76
N VAL A 117 -7.23 -7.35 9.67
CA VAL A 117 -7.88 -7.58 10.98
C VAL A 117 -9.27 -8.19 10.79
N GLY A 118 -10.12 -7.59 9.94
CA GLY A 118 -11.49 -8.09 9.73
C GLY A 118 -11.55 -9.33 8.84
N ARG A 119 -10.68 -9.43 7.83
CA ARG A 119 -10.74 -10.50 6.81
C ARG A 119 -10.00 -11.78 7.21
N CYS A 120 -8.94 -11.65 7.99
CA CYS A 120 -8.06 -12.76 8.34
C CYS A 120 -8.03 -13.02 9.85
N LEU A 121 -7.75 -12.01 10.67
CA LEU A 121 -7.59 -12.23 12.12
C LEU A 121 -8.93 -12.54 12.79
N GLY A 122 -9.99 -11.83 12.39
CA GLY A 122 -11.34 -12.07 12.89
C GLY A 122 -11.94 -13.41 12.43
N THR A 123 -11.65 -13.84 11.20
CA THR A 123 -12.13 -15.13 10.68
C THR A 123 -11.34 -16.33 11.22
N ALA A 124 -10.09 -16.11 11.59
CA ALA A 124 -9.24 -17.10 12.26
C ALA A 124 -9.42 -17.11 13.80
N GLU A 125 -10.41 -16.38 14.34
CA GLU A 125 -10.72 -16.29 15.77
C GLU A 125 -9.51 -15.94 16.65
N VAL A 126 -8.59 -15.13 16.12
CA VAL A 126 -7.42 -14.68 16.86
C VAL A 126 -7.88 -13.76 17.99
N ASN A 127 -7.32 -13.94 19.20
CA ASN A 127 -7.68 -13.10 20.33
C ASN A 127 -7.34 -11.63 20.03
N ALA A 128 -8.34 -10.75 20.14
CA ALA A 128 -8.24 -9.32 19.81
C ALA A 128 -7.12 -8.58 20.56
N LYS A 129 -6.70 -9.08 21.73
CA LYS A 129 -5.53 -8.57 22.46
C LYS A 129 -4.25 -8.59 21.62
N TYR A 130 -4.12 -9.53 20.69
CA TYR A 130 -2.94 -9.67 19.83
C TYR A 130 -2.99 -8.82 18.56
N TYR A 131 -4.13 -8.23 18.21
CA TYR A 131 -4.24 -7.45 16.97
C TYR A 131 -3.26 -6.27 16.93
N PRO A 132 -3.12 -5.45 18.00
CA PRO A 132 -2.14 -4.37 18.00
C PRO A 132 -0.71 -4.90 17.84
N HIS A 133 -0.37 -6.00 18.51
CA HIS A 133 0.97 -6.61 18.40
C HIS A 133 1.29 -7.06 16.98
N ILE A 134 0.34 -7.73 16.31
CA ILE A 134 0.52 -8.18 14.92
C ILE A 134 0.72 -6.98 13.99
N ILE A 135 -0.11 -5.95 14.12
CA ILE A 135 0.00 -4.72 13.32
C ILE A 135 1.36 -4.03 13.57
N THR A 136 1.79 -3.92 14.84
CA THR A 136 3.07 -3.32 15.19
C THR A 136 4.25 -4.09 14.58
N VAL A 137 4.22 -5.42 14.58
CA VAL A 137 5.26 -6.22 13.93
C VAL A 137 5.31 -5.96 12.42
N CYS A 138 4.17 -5.84 11.74
CA CYS A 138 4.12 -5.46 10.33
C CYS A 138 4.76 -4.08 10.08
N VAL A 139 4.43 -3.09 10.91
CA VAL A 139 4.99 -1.73 10.79
C VAL A 139 6.50 -1.74 11.03
N ILE A 140 6.97 -2.44 12.07
CA ILE A 140 8.41 -2.55 12.35
C ILE A 140 9.14 -3.22 11.18
N ASN A 141 8.63 -4.34 10.67
CA ASN A 141 9.24 -5.04 9.54
C ASN A 141 9.28 -4.16 8.29
N ALA A 142 8.22 -3.40 8.01
CA ALA A 142 8.22 -2.44 6.91
C ALA A 142 9.31 -1.38 7.08
N LEU A 143 9.42 -0.76 8.26
CA LEU A 143 10.44 0.26 8.54
C LEU A 143 11.88 -0.30 8.49
N LEU A 144 12.10 -1.52 9.00
CA LEU A 144 13.39 -2.20 8.92
C LEU A 144 13.77 -2.50 7.47
N SER A 145 12.81 -2.89 6.64
CA SER A 145 13.07 -3.18 5.23
C SER A 145 13.54 -1.95 4.45
N ILE A 146 13.12 -0.75 4.86
CA ILE A 146 13.60 0.51 4.28
C ILE A 146 15.10 0.65 4.51
N TRP A 147 15.59 0.45 5.73
CA TRP A 147 17.04 0.48 6.00
C TRP A 147 17.80 -0.58 5.23
N VAL A 148 17.25 -1.79 5.13
CA VAL A 148 17.88 -2.85 4.33
C VAL A 148 17.99 -2.43 2.87
N MET A 149 16.93 -1.86 2.29
CA MET A 149 16.96 -1.41 0.90
C MET A 149 17.90 -0.22 0.68
N GLN A 150 17.96 0.73 1.63
CA GLN A 150 18.92 1.85 1.61
C GLN A 150 20.39 1.39 1.65
N LEU A 151 20.67 0.16 2.12
CA LEU A 151 22.01 -0.42 2.09
C LEU A 151 22.32 -1.16 0.78
N ILE A 152 21.30 -1.60 0.06
CA ILE A 152 21.44 -2.43 -1.14
C ILE A 152 21.52 -1.57 -2.41
N VAL A 153 20.75 -0.49 -2.45
CA VAL A 153 20.60 0.42 -3.60
C VAL A 153 21.39 1.70 -3.32
#